data_AF-A0A0N4VWC6-F1
#
_entry.id   AF-A0A0N4VWC6-F1
#
_cell.length_a   1.000
_cell.length_b   1.000
_cell.length_c   1.000
_cell.angle_alpha   90.00
_cell.angle_beta   90.00
_cell.angle_gamma   90.00
#
_symmetry.space_group_name_H-M   'P 1'
#
loop_
_entity.id
_entity.type
_entity.pdbx_description
1 polymer ?
#
loop_
_entity_poly.entity_id
_entity_poly.type
_entity_poly.pdbx_seq_one_letter_code
_entity_poly.pdbx_strand_id
1 'polypeptide(L)'
;MNRKGPMQKNEETDKPLRIAIVEKDRCKPKNCGLLCKRSCPVNKMGKQCIVVEATSSISQISEVLCIGCGICVKKCPYNAITIINLPTNLAHETTHRYSMNSFKLHRLPTPRTGEVLGLVGTNGIGKSTALKILAGKLKPNLGKYDAPPDWPSILQYFRGSELQNYFTKILEDNLKAVVKPQYVDQIPR
;
A
#
# COMPACT_ATOMS: atom_id res chain seq x y z
N MET A 1 33.18 -0.14 -30.65
CA MET A 1 32.34 -1.20 -30.05
C MET A 1 32.03 -0.83 -28.60
N ASN A 2 30.99 -0.03 -28.36
CA ASN A 2 30.59 0.37 -27.01
C ASN A 2 29.67 -0.70 -26.41
N ARG A 3 30.23 -1.59 -25.58
CA ARG A 3 29.46 -2.50 -24.72
C ARG A 3 28.88 -1.69 -23.55
N LYS A 4 27.69 -1.13 -23.72
CA LYS A 4 26.86 -0.71 -22.58
C LYS A 4 26.33 -1.99 -21.92
N GLY A 5 26.90 -2.35 -20.77
CA GLY A 5 26.40 -3.44 -19.94
C GLY A 5 24.94 -3.20 -19.51
N PRO A 6 24.16 -4.25 -19.27
CA PRO A 6 22.75 -4.11 -18.88
C PRO A 6 22.64 -3.40 -17.52
N MET A 7 21.88 -2.30 -17.48
CA MET A 7 21.48 -1.64 -16.23
C MET A 7 20.76 -2.67 -15.36
N GLN A 8 21.34 -2.96 -14.20
CA GLN A 8 20.73 -3.80 -13.16
C GLN A 8 19.43 -3.14 -12.72
N LYS A 9 18.29 -3.80 -12.97
CA LYS A 9 16.99 -3.41 -12.42
C LYS A 9 17.04 -3.70 -10.92
N ASN A 10 17.06 -2.66 -10.10
CA ASN A 10 16.84 -2.78 -8.67
C ASN A 10 15.42 -3.32 -8.44
N GLU A 11 15.31 -4.60 -8.07
CA GLU A 11 14.06 -5.18 -7.58
C GLU A 11 13.79 -4.60 -6.19
N GLU A 12 13.00 -3.53 -6.12
CA GLU A 12 12.42 -3.02 -4.88
C GLU A 12 11.64 -4.17 -4.21
N THR A 13 12.16 -4.69 -3.09
CA THR A 13 11.56 -5.84 -2.41
C THR A 13 10.25 -5.44 -1.72
N ASP A 14 9.12 -5.82 -2.33
CA ASP A 14 7.76 -5.54 -1.87
C ASP A 14 7.34 -6.47 -0.70
N LYS A 15 8.12 -6.47 0.38
CA LYS A 15 7.75 -7.19 1.61
C LYS A 15 6.92 -6.27 2.49
N PRO A 16 5.63 -6.59 2.75
CA PRO A 16 4.80 -5.80 3.66
C PRO A 16 5.44 -5.80 5.05
N LEU A 17 5.76 -4.61 5.55
CA LEU A 17 6.21 -4.42 6.91
C LEU A 17 5.08 -4.84 7.83
N ARG A 18 5.36 -5.70 8.81
CA ARG A 18 4.37 -6.23 9.75
C ARG A 18 4.69 -5.76 11.14
N ILE A 19 3.75 -5.09 11.80
CA ILE A 19 3.89 -4.65 13.19
C ILE A 19 2.97 -5.48 14.09
N ALA A 20 3.48 -5.86 15.25
CA ALA A 20 2.69 -6.49 16.30
C ALA A 20 2.18 -5.43 17.27
N ILE A 21 0.88 -5.40 17.50
CA ILE A 21 0.20 -4.54 18.46
C ILE A 21 -0.24 -5.40 19.65
N VAL A 22 -0.07 -4.88 20.86
CA VAL A 22 -0.51 -5.54 22.09
C VAL A 22 -1.67 -4.76 22.71
N GLU A 23 -2.81 -5.42 22.89
CA GLU A 23 -3.98 -4.85 23.57
C GLU A 23 -3.76 -4.92 25.09
N LYS A 24 -3.70 -3.74 25.73
CA LYS A 24 -3.44 -3.60 27.18
C LYS A 24 -4.48 -4.32 28.04
N ASP A 25 -5.75 -4.27 27.66
CA ASP A 25 -6.83 -4.80 28.49
C ASP A 25 -6.85 -6.32 28.52
N ARG A 26 -6.44 -6.95 27.41
CA ARG A 26 -6.37 -8.42 27.27
C ARG A 26 -5.04 -9.00 27.73
N CYS A 27 -3.95 -8.24 27.66
CA CYS A 27 -2.64 -8.73 28.05
C CYS A 27 -2.57 -8.94 29.58
N LYS A 28 -2.47 -10.19 30.04
CA LYS A 28 -2.27 -10.53 31.46
C LYS A 28 -0.97 -11.31 31.69
N PRO A 29 0.20 -10.64 31.76
CA PRO A 29 1.50 -11.30 31.92
C PRO A 29 1.62 -12.20 33.15
N LYS A 30 0.96 -11.82 34.25
CA LYS A 30 0.89 -12.61 35.50
C LYS A 30 0.38 -14.04 35.29
N ASN A 31 -0.60 -14.22 34.41
CA ASN A 31 -1.38 -15.46 34.31
C ASN A 31 -1.23 -16.18 32.96
N CYS A 32 -0.45 -15.63 32.01
CA CYS A 32 -0.33 -16.19 30.65
C CYS A 32 0.89 -17.11 30.44
N GLY A 33 1.74 -17.31 31.46
CA GLY A 33 2.97 -18.10 31.36
C GLY A 33 4.05 -17.50 30.45
N LEU A 34 3.92 -16.22 30.07
CA LEU A 34 4.85 -15.48 29.19
C LEU A 34 5.12 -16.19 27.85
N LEU A 35 4.10 -16.90 27.32
CA LEU A 35 4.21 -17.74 26.13
C LEU A 35 4.64 -16.95 24.87
N CYS A 36 4.25 -15.68 24.75
CA CYS A 36 4.68 -14.80 23.67
C CYS A 36 6.22 -14.65 23.63
N LYS A 37 6.84 -14.39 24.78
CA LYS A 37 8.30 -14.28 24.95
C LYS A 37 9.02 -15.60 24.68
N ARG A 38 8.50 -16.71 25.25
CA ARG A 38 9.11 -18.05 25.16
C ARG A 38 9.00 -18.64 23.75
N SER A 39 7.93 -18.33 23.02
CA SER A 39 7.67 -18.90 21.69
C SER A 39 8.23 -18.05 20.56
N CYS A 40 8.64 -16.80 20.81
CA CYS A 40 9.15 -15.91 19.77
C CYS A 40 10.49 -16.42 19.21
N PRO A 41 10.62 -16.63 17.89
CA PRO A 41 11.85 -17.14 17.29
C PRO A 41 13.01 -16.16 17.46
N VAL A 42 12.75 -14.85 17.36
CA VAL A 42 13.78 -13.81 17.53
C VAL A 42 14.32 -13.78 18.96
N ASN A 43 13.46 -14.03 19.96
CA ASN A 43 13.90 -14.22 21.35
C ASN A 43 14.70 -15.50 21.54
N LYS A 44 14.30 -16.61 20.90
CA LYS A 44 15.06 -17.87 20.94
C LYS A 44 16.43 -17.74 20.28
N MET A 45 16.59 -16.86 19.31
CA MET A 45 17.86 -16.52 18.68
C MET A 45 18.74 -15.58 19.54
N GLY A 46 18.32 -15.23 20.75
CA GLY A 46 19.10 -14.41 21.69
C GLY A 46 18.89 -12.90 21.60
N LYS A 47 17.98 -12.41 20.73
CA LYS A 47 17.66 -10.98 20.64
C LYS A 47 16.44 -10.63 21.49
N GLN A 48 16.37 -9.43 22.05
CA GLN A 48 15.24 -8.98 22.87
C GLN A 48 14.10 -8.40 22.02
N CYS A 49 13.41 -9.25 21.24
CA CYS A 49 12.26 -8.81 20.44
C CYS A 49 10.99 -8.59 21.29
N ILE A 50 10.69 -9.50 22.21
CA ILE A 50 9.57 -9.37 23.16
C ILE A 50 10.13 -9.29 24.58
N VAL A 51 9.86 -8.17 25.25
CA VAL A 51 10.27 -7.92 26.64
C VAL A 51 9.01 -7.90 27.51
N VAL A 52 8.93 -8.86 28.43
CA VAL A 52 7.83 -8.99 29.38
C VAL A 52 8.27 -9.81 30.58
N GLU A 53 7.78 -9.42 31.75
CA GLU A 53 7.94 -10.09 33.03
C GLU A 53 6.56 -10.31 33.68
N ALA A 54 6.50 -11.17 34.71
CA ALA A 54 5.23 -11.42 35.42
C ALA A 54 4.71 -10.17 36.15
N THR A 55 5.59 -9.25 36.53
CA THR A 55 5.26 -7.96 37.16
C THR A 55 4.77 -6.93 36.13
N SER A 56 5.07 -7.11 34.85
CA SER A 56 4.71 -6.16 33.80
C SER A 56 3.20 -6.06 33.63
N SER A 57 2.72 -4.85 33.36
CA SER A 57 1.31 -4.60 33.03
C SER A 57 0.97 -5.01 31.59
N ILE A 58 1.95 -4.96 30.68
CA ILE A 58 1.79 -5.27 29.26
C ILE A 58 3.07 -5.91 28.70
N SER A 59 2.95 -6.70 27.64
CA SER A 59 4.11 -7.17 26.87
C SER A 59 4.60 -6.07 25.92
N GLN A 60 5.90 -5.78 25.92
CA GLN A 60 6.52 -4.87 24.96
C GLN A 60 7.11 -5.65 23.79
N ILE A 61 6.81 -5.23 22.56
CA ILE A 61 7.33 -5.86 21.34
C ILE A 61 8.08 -4.81 20.52
N SER A 62 9.32 -5.09 20.16
CA SER A 62 10.16 -4.21 19.34
C SER A 62 9.69 -4.21 17.88
N GLU A 63 9.40 -3.03 17.33
CA GLU A 63 9.02 -2.85 15.92
C GLU A 63 10.16 -3.18 14.95
N VAL A 64 11.41 -2.92 15.36
CA VAL A 64 12.61 -3.12 14.53
C VAL A 64 13.04 -4.59 14.50
N LEU A 65 12.94 -5.28 15.63
CA LEU A 65 13.39 -6.69 15.73
C LEU A 65 12.29 -7.69 15.36
N CYS A 66 11.02 -7.30 15.42
CA CYS A 66 9.91 -8.18 15.09
C CYS A 66 9.83 -8.43 13.58
N ILE A 67 9.91 -9.69 13.19
CA ILE A 67 9.78 -10.11 11.78
C ILE A 67 8.33 -10.40 11.36
N GLY A 68 7.35 -10.21 12.25
CA GLY A 68 5.93 -10.43 11.93
C GLY A 68 5.54 -11.90 11.66
N CYS A 69 6.19 -12.87 12.30
CA CYS A 69 5.96 -14.30 12.07
C CYS A 69 4.60 -14.84 12.57
N GLY A 70 3.91 -14.14 13.48
CA GLY A 70 2.59 -14.54 13.99
C GLY A 70 2.55 -15.65 15.04
N ILE A 71 3.71 -16.16 15.48
CA ILE A 71 3.75 -17.23 16.49
C ILE A 71 3.21 -16.73 17.84
N CYS A 72 3.58 -15.51 18.24
CA CYS A 72 3.11 -14.89 19.49
C CYS A 72 1.59 -14.69 19.52
N VAL A 73 0.96 -14.39 18.38
CA VAL A 73 -0.50 -14.28 18.22
C VAL A 73 -1.15 -15.63 18.52
N LYS A 74 -0.70 -16.70 17.85
CA LYS A 74 -1.25 -18.05 17.99
C LYS A 74 -1.06 -18.66 19.38
N LYS A 75 0.00 -18.26 20.10
CA LYS A 75 0.35 -18.80 21.41
C LYS A 75 -0.16 -17.95 22.58
N CYS A 76 -0.77 -16.79 22.31
CA CYS A 76 -1.32 -15.95 23.37
C CYS A 76 -2.68 -16.54 23.83
N PRO A 77 -2.82 -16.96 25.10
CA PRO A 77 -4.09 -17.53 25.58
C PRO A 77 -5.22 -16.50 25.66
N TYR A 78 -4.88 -15.21 25.68
CA TYR A 78 -5.84 -14.10 25.80
C TYR A 78 -6.08 -13.36 24.48
N ASN A 79 -5.50 -13.83 23.35
CA ASN A 79 -5.57 -13.15 22.05
C ASN A 79 -5.26 -11.65 22.14
N ALA A 80 -4.27 -11.29 22.96
CA ALA A 80 -3.91 -9.91 23.24
C ALA A 80 -2.92 -9.31 22.24
N ILE A 81 -2.45 -10.09 21.26
CA ILE A 81 -1.44 -9.65 20.28
C ILE A 81 -2.06 -9.80 18.90
N THR A 82 -1.99 -8.74 18.11
CA THR A 82 -2.46 -8.71 16.71
C THR A 82 -1.33 -8.28 15.81
N ILE A 83 -1.18 -8.90 14.64
CA ILE A 83 -0.24 -8.43 13.63
C ILE A 83 -1.00 -7.67 12.57
N ILE A 84 -0.58 -6.43 12.35
CA ILE A 84 -1.07 -5.59 11.27
C ILE A 84 0.00 -5.49 10.16
N ASN A 85 -0.45 -5.38 8.93
CA ASN A 85 0.42 -5.03 7.81
C ASN A 85 0.45 -3.51 7.71
N LEU A 86 1.64 -2.93 7.79
CA LEU A 86 1.85 -1.54 7.42
C LEU A 86 1.87 -1.39 5.89
N PRO A 87 1.41 -0.24 5.38
CA PRO A 87 1.53 0.05 3.96
C PRO A 87 3.01 0.18 3.58
N THR A 88 3.49 -0.73 2.74
CA THR A 88 4.76 -0.59 2.02
C THR A 88 4.51 -0.16 0.59
N ASN A 89 5.58 0.27 -0.11
CA ASN A 89 5.48 0.65 -1.51
C ASN A 89 5.07 -0.55 -2.35
N LEU A 90 3.81 -0.56 -2.82
CA LEU A 90 3.20 -1.63 -3.62
C LEU A 90 3.75 -1.58 -5.05
N ALA A 91 5.00 -2.04 -5.24
CA ALA A 91 5.67 -1.99 -6.54
C ALA A 91 4.83 -2.65 -7.64
N HIS A 92 4.12 -3.73 -7.30
CA HIS A 92 3.32 -4.55 -8.23
C HIS A 92 2.03 -3.89 -8.75
N GLU A 93 1.59 -2.80 -8.15
CA GLU A 93 0.31 -2.16 -8.50
C GLU A 93 0.50 -0.72 -8.94
N THR A 94 1.63 -0.36 -9.55
CA THR A 94 1.84 1.04 -9.99
C THR A 94 0.97 1.38 -11.19
N THR A 95 -0.06 2.22 -11.03
CA THR A 95 -0.86 2.79 -12.14
C THR A 95 -0.11 3.88 -12.90
N HIS A 96 0.58 4.78 -12.19
CA HIS A 96 1.26 5.92 -12.83
C HIS A 96 2.50 6.34 -12.04
N ARG A 97 3.57 6.74 -12.73
CA ARG A 97 4.77 7.34 -12.15
C ARG A 97 5.19 8.54 -12.99
N TYR A 98 5.53 9.67 -12.38
CA TYR A 98 5.96 10.85 -13.14
C TYR A 98 7.40 10.75 -13.66
N SER A 99 8.34 10.29 -12.83
CA SER A 99 9.75 10.11 -13.19
C SER A 99 10.47 9.18 -12.20
N MET A 100 11.76 8.93 -12.43
CA MET A 100 12.63 8.23 -11.47
C MET A 100 12.59 8.92 -10.10
N ASN A 101 12.38 8.16 -9.02
CA ASN A 101 12.27 8.65 -7.64
C ASN A 101 11.18 9.71 -7.37
N SER A 102 10.27 9.90 -8.31
CA SER A 102 9.13 10.79 -8.14
C SER A 102 7.90 10.04 -7.65
N PHE A 103 6.82 10.79 -7.43
CA PHE A 103 5.54 10.29 -6.98
C PHE A 103 5.05 9.11 -7.86
N LYS A 104 4.64 8.04 -7.18
CA LYS A 104 4.04 6.83 -7.76
C LYS A 104 2.60 6.73 -7.26
N LEU A 105 1.64 6.61 -8.18
CA LEU A 105 0.26 6.28 -7.88
C LEU A 105 0.07 4.78 -8.09
N HIS A 106 -0.43 4.09 -7.06
CA HIS A 106 -0.64 2.64 -7.11
C HIS A 106 -2.03 2.30 -7.65
N ARG A 107 -3.06 2.37 -6.82
CA ARG A 107 -4.43 2.01 -7.23
C ARG A 107 -5.22 3.22 -7.72
N LEU A 108 -6.28 2.95 -8.48
CA LEU A 108 -7.33 3.92 -8.80
C LEU A 108 -8.64 3.50 -8.15
N PRO A 109 -9.43 4.45 -7.64
CA PRO A 109 -10.78 4.14 -7.21
C PRO A 109 -11.67 3.96 -8.44
N THR A 110 -12.68 3.10 -8.34
CA THR A 110 -13.57 2.80 -9.46
C THR A 110 -14.88 3.57 -9.30
N PRO A 111 -15.23 4.47 -10.24
CA PRO A 111 -16.50 5.17 -10.20
C PRO A 111 -17.66 4.22 -10.57
N ARG A 112 -18.69 4.19 -9.74
CA ARG A 112 -19.93 3.43 -9.98
C ARG A 112 -21.07 4.37 -10.36
N THR A 113 -21.87 3.94 -11.32
CA THR A 113 -23.02 4.72 -11.80
C THR A 113 -24.10 4.78 -10.73
N GLY A 114 -24.67 5.96 -10.48
CA GLY A 114 -25.73 6.17 -9.49
C GLY A 114 -25.24 6.40 -8.05
N GLU A 115 -23.93 6.34 -7.82
CA GLU A 115 -23.33 6.54 -6.49
C GLU A 115 -22.34 7.71 -6.49
N VAL A 116 -22.23 8.39 -5.35
CA VAL A 116 -21.21 9.42 -5.13
C VAL A 116 -19.99 8.79 -4.48
N LEU A 117 -18.88 8.75 -5.21
CA LEU A 117 -17.60 8.26 -4.71
C LEU A 117 -16.81 9.37 -4.01
N GLY A 118 -16.63 9.24 -2.69
CA GLY A 118 -15.77 10.13 -1.90
C GLY A 118 -14.30 9.70 -1.93
N LEU A 119 -13.40 10.59 -2.35
CA LEU A 119 -11.94 10.35 -2.31
C LEU A 119 -11.27 11.22 -1.25
N VAL A 120 -10.98 10.62 -0.09
CA VAL A 120 -10.39 11.30 1.08
C VAL A 120 -8.95 10.83 1.30
N GLY A 121 -8.08 11.75 1.70
CA GLY A 121 -6.69 11.45 2.04
C GLY A 121 -5.87 12.73 2.24
N THR A 122 -4.65 12.59 2.72
CA THR A 122 -3.74 13.74 2.94
C THR A 122 -3.33 14.43 1.64
N ASN A 123 -2.81 15.65 1.72
CA ASN A 123 -2.27 16.34 0.55
C ASN A 123 -1.02 15.60 0.04
N GLY A 124 -0.84 15.56 -1.30
CA GLY A 124 0.27 14.85 -1.92
C GLY A 124 0.09 13.33 -2.10
N ILE A 125 -1.01 12.74 -1.60
CA ILE A 125 -1.28 11.29 -1.74
C ILE A 125 -1.69 10.85 -3.17
N GLY A 126 -1.88 11.80 -4.10
CA GLY A 126 -2.22 11.52 -5.50
C GLY A 126 -3.69 11.67 -5.90
N LYS A 127 -4.55 12.25 -5.04
CA LYS A 127 -5.98 12.46 -5.35
C LYS A 127 -6.20 13.18 -6.69
N SER A 128 -5.50 14.29 -6.90
CA SER A 128 -5.61 15.08 -8.14
C SER A 128 -5.08 14.31 -9.35
N THR A 129 -4.06 13.45 -9.18
CA THR A 129 -3.54 12.59 -10.24
C THR A 129 -4.55 11.50 -10.60
N ALA A 130 -5.20 10.86 -9.61
CA ALA A 130 -6.25 9.88 -9.83
C ALA A 130 -7.44 10.49 -10.60
N LEU A 131 -7.89 11.69 -10.21
CA LEU A 131 -8.96 12.40 -10.92
C LEU A 131 -8.58 12.76 -12.37
N LYS A 132 -7.34 13.19 -12.62
CA LYS A 132 -6.87 13.46 -14.00
C LYS A 132 -6.87 12.19 -14.86
N ILE A 133 -6.53 11.04 -14.29
CA ILE A 133 -6.55 9.75 -14.99
C ILE A 133 -7.98 9.31 -15.28
N LEU A 134 -8.84 9.34 -14.26
CA LEU A 134 -10.27 8.99 -14.43
C LEU A 134 -11.00 9.94 -15.38
N ALA A 135 -10.52 11.18 -15.52
CA ALA A 135 -11.06 12.13 -16.48
C ALA A 135 -10.51 11.98 -17.90
N GLY A 136 -9.63 11.01 -18.17
CA GLY A 136 -8.96 10.84 -19.46
C GLY A 136 -7.93 11.92 -19.81
N LYS A 137 -7.71 12.91 -18.93
CA LYS A 137 -6.73 14.01 -19.14
C LYS A 137 -5.29 13.57 -18.94
N LEU A 138 -5.06 12.45 -18.26
CA LEU A 138 -3.74 11.86 -18.04
C LEU A 138 -3.79 10.35 -18.32
N LYS A 139 -3.01 9.87 -19.29
CA LYS A 139 -2.89 8.44 -19.58
C LYS A 139 -2.06 7.76 -18.48
N PRO A 140 -2.53 6.66 -17.86
CA PRO A 140 -1.70 5.89 -16.93
C PRO A 140 -0.52 5.26 -17.70
N ASN A 141 0.66 5.20 -17.06
CA ASN A 141 1.86 4.67 -17.70
C ASN A 141 2.36 3.37 -17.07
N LEU A 142 1.62 2.83 -16.10
CA LEU A 142 1.93 1.58 -15.40
C LEU A 142 3.35 1.55 -14.80
N GLY A 143 3.85 2.72 -14.37
CA GLY A 143 5.20 2.89 -13.86
C GLY A 143 6.30 3.01 -14.93
N LYS A 144 5.98 2.82 -16.21
CA LYS A 144 6.91 2.97 -17.35
C LYS A 144 6.90 4.42 -17.87
N TYR A 145 7.51 5.34 -17.13
CA TYR A 145 7.50 6.77 -17.49
C TYR A 145 8.40 7.10 -18.69
N ASP A 146 9.49 6.35 -18.90
CA ASP A 146 10.40 6.55 -20.05
C ASP A 146 9.82 6.02 -21.37
N ALA A 147 8.94 5.01 -21.30
CA ALA A 147 8.33 4.36 -22.46
C ALA A 147 6.86 4.00 -22.11
N PRO A 148 5.96 4.99 -22.10
CA PRO A 148 4.58 4.78 -21.67
C PRO A 148 3.83 3.85 -22.64
N PRO A 149 3.14 2.82 -22.14
CA PRO A 149 2.42 1.86 -22.97
C PRO A 149 1.19 2.47 -23.66
N ASP A 150 0.73 1.84 -24.73
CA ASP A 150 -0.50 2.21 -25.42
C ASP A 150 -1.76 1.75 -24.69
N TRP A 151 -2.91 2.32 -25.07
CA TRP A 151 -4.21 1.98 -24.51
C TRP A 151 -4.53 0.47 -24.51
N PRO A 152 -4.26 -0.32 -25.57
CA PRO A 152 -4.49 -1.76 -25.53
C PRO A 152 -3.71 -2.46 -24.41
N SER A 153 -2.48 -2.04 -24.15
CA SER A 153 -1.66 -2.59 -23.06
C SER A 153 -2.20 -2.19 -21.69
N ILE A 154 -2.71 -0.96 -21.56
CA ILE A 154 -3.34 -0.45 -20.34
C ILE A 154 -4.65 -1.20 -20.06
N LEU A 155 -5.50 -1.39 -21.07
CA LEU A 155 -6.75 -2.15 -20.94
C LEU A 155 -6.47 -3.61 -20.60
N GLN A 156 -5.42 -4.20 -21.18
CA GLN A 156 -4.98 -5.55 -20.83
C GLN A 156 -4.48 -5.64 -19.37
N TYR A 157 -3.84 -4.60 -18.84
CA TYR A 157 -3.45 -4.53 -17.43
C TYR A 157 -4.66 -4.50 -16.49
N PHE A 158 -5.70 -3.74 -16.85
CA PHE A 158 -6.95 -3.66 -16.07
C PHE A 158 -7.94 -4.78 -16.38
N ARG A 159 -7.55 -5.80 -17.16
CA ARG A 159 -8.47 -6.83 -17.64
C ARG A 159 -9.17 -7.57 -16.49
N GLY A 160 -10.49 -7.67 -16.57
CA GLY A 160 -11.31 -8.30 -15.55
C GLY A 160 -11.63 -7.40 -14.34
N SER A 161 -11.26 -6.12 -14.37
CA SER A 161 -11.67 -5.11 -13.39
C SER A 161 -12.75 -4.19 -13.94
N GLU A 162 -13.52 -3.53 -13.05
CA GLU A 162 -14.49 -2.51 -13.43
C GLU A 162 -13.84 -1.33 -14.19
N LEU A 163 -12.55 -1.06 -13.94
CA LEU A 163 -11.80 0.01 -14.60
C LEU A 163 -11.57 -0.26 -16.09
N GLN A 164 -11.51 -1.52 -16.53
CA GLN A 164 -11.40 -1.85 -17.95
C GLN A 164 -12.60 -1.29 -18.72
N ASN A 165 -13.81 -1.60 -18.26
CA ASN A 165 -15.05 -1.13 -18.87
C ASN A 165 -15.15 0.39 -18.83
N TYR A 166 -14.71 1.01 -17.72
CA TYR A 166 -14.68 2.46 -17.58
C TYR A 166 -13.76 3.12 -18.61
N PHE A 167 -12.52 2.65 -18.76
CA PHE A 167 -11.58 3.20 -19.75
C PHE A 167 -12.03 2.94 -21.19
N THR A 168 -12.63 1.79 -21.49
CA THR A 168 -13.23 1.53 -22.81
C THR A 168 -14.31 2.56 -23.14
N LYS A 169 -15.22 2.86 -22.19
CA LYS A 169 -16.26 3.88 -22.40
C LYS A 169 -15.71 5.29 -22.62
N ILE A 170 -14.59 5.64 -21.98
CA ILE A 170 -13.91 6.92 -22.22
C ILE A 170 -13.30 6.94 -23.62
N LEU A 171 -12.67 5.85 -24.06
CA LEU A 171 -12.00 5.77 -25.36
C LEU A 171 -12.97 5.79 -26.54
N GLU A 172 -14.17 5.22 -26.36
CA GLU A 172 -15.24 5.23 -27.35
C GLU A 172 -16.06 6.53 -27.35
N ASP A 173 -15.62 7.57 -26.62
CA ASP A 173 -16.33 8.85 -26.42
C ASP A 173 -17.77 8.73 -25.84
N ASN A 174 -18.14 7.53 -25.38
CA ASN A 174 -19.41 7.22 -24.74
C ASN A 174 -19.52 7.79 -23.31
N LEU A 175 -18.40 8.23 -22.72
CA LEU A 175 -18.34 8.83 -21.39
C LEU A 175 -17.40 10.04 -21.38
N LYS A 176 -17.97 11.23 -21.22
CA LYS A 176 -17.22 12.49 -21.06
C LYS A 176 -17.17 12.91 -19.60
N ALA A 177 -15.97 12.94 -19.04
CA ALA A 177 -15.75 13.37 -17.67
C ALA A 177 -15.56 14.90 -17.60
N VAL A 178 -16.35 15.57 -16.76
CA VAL A 178 -16.18 16.99 -16.44
C VAL A 178 -15.48 17.11 -15.09
N VAL A 179 -14.42 17.91 -15.03
CA VAL A 179 -13.63 18.11 -13.82
C VAL A 179 -13.64 19.58 -13.43
N LYS A 180 -14.05 19.87 -12.20
CA LYS A 180 -13.86 21.19 -11.59
C LYS A 180 -12.37 21.41 -11.29
N PRO A 181 -11.72 22.44 -11.85
CA PRO A 181 -10.32 22.73 -11.55
C PRO A 181 -10.08 22.91 -10.05
N GLN A 182 -8.96 22.37 -9.56
CA GLN A 182 -8.57 22.49 -8.15
C GLN A 182 -8.10 23.91 -7.82
N TYR A 183 -7.39 24.57 -8.75
CA TYR A 183 -6.85 25.92 -8.57
C TYR A 183 -7.83 26.92 -9.17
N VAL A 184 -8.49 27.69 -8.31
CA VAL A 184 -9.48 28.70 -8.70
C VAL A 184 -8.80 29.88 -9.40
N ASP A 185 -7.55 30.19 -9.01
CA ASP A 185 -6.77 31.30 -9.56
C ASP A 185 -6.39 31.13 -11.03
N GLN A 186 -6.49 29.90 -11.56
CA GLN A 186 -6.17 29.57 -12.96
C GLN A 186 -7.40 29.67 -13.88
N ILE A 187 -8.56 30.06 -13.36
CA ILE A 187 -9.78 30.23 -14.15
C ILE A 187 -9.77 31.66 -14.72
N PRO A 188 -9.77 31.83 -16.06
CA PRO A 188 -9.91 33.15 -16.67
C PRO A 188 -11.19 33.82 -16.18
N ARG A 189 -11.09 35.10 -15.81
CA ARG A 189 -12.25 35.91 -15.42
C ARG A 189 -13.14 36.22 -16.61
#